data_AF-A0A4Q7NTG9-F1
#
_entry.id   AF-A0A4Q7NTG9-F1
#
_cell.length_a   1.000
_cell.length_b   1.000
_cell.length_c   1.000
_cell.angle_alpha   90.00
_cell.angle_beta   90.00
_cell.angle_gamma   90.00
#
_symmetry.space_group_name_H-M   'P 1'
#
loop_
_entity.id
_entity.type
_entity.pdbx_description
1 polymer ?
#
loop_
_entity_poly.entity_id
_entity_poly.type
_entity_poly.pdbx_seq_one_letter_code
_entity_poly.pdbx_strand_id
1 'polypeptide(L)' 'MNRNQLVKILRILFIVTGAGLLVYELAKPSKNYYFQAIGLSLLMIGLFLVNISIPHKNQDDNQSNSEE' A
#
# COMPACT_ATOMS: atom_id res chain seq x y z
N MET A 1 1.77 17.24 11.68
CA MET A 1 1.42 16.49 10.46
C MET A 1 0.20 15.63 10.76
N ASN A 2 -0.91 15.77 10.02
CA ASN A 2 -2.15 15.03 10.31
C ASN A 2 -1.94 13.51 10.15
N ARG A 3 -2.47 12.70 11.08
CA ARG A 3 -2.31 11.23 11.07
C ARG A 3 -2.77 10.61 9.74
N ASN A 4 -3.82 11.15 9.14
CA ASN A 4 -4.35 10.68 7.86
C ASN A 4 -3.37 10.92 6.69
N GLN A 5 -2.63 12.03 6.71
CA GLN A 5 -1.60 12.32 5.71
C GLN A 5 -0.36 11.43 5.90
N LEU A 6 0.01 11.16 7.16
CA LEU A 6 1.08 10.22 7.50
C LEU A 6 0.80 8.82 6.95
N VAL A 7 -0.43 8.32 7.11
CA VAL A 7 -0.82 7.00 6.61
C VAL A 7 -0.77 6.94 5.07
N LYS A 8 -1.20 8.00 4.37
CA LYS A 8 -1.06 8.12 2.90
C LYS A 8 0.41 8.11 2.46
N ILE A 9 1.25 8.90 3.11
CA ILE A 9 2.68 8.97 2.82
C ILE A 9 3.36 7.63 3.06
N LEU A 10 3.07 6.97 4.18
CA LEU A 10 3.68 5.69 4.53
C LEU A 10 3.33 4.58 3.53
N ARG A 11 2.11 4.60 3.00
CA ARG A 11 1.65 3.69 1.94
C ARG A 11 2.39 3.88 0.62
N ILE A 12 2.48 5.13 0.17
CA ILE A 12 3.21 5.48 -1.04
C ILE A 12 4.70 5.14 -0.89
N LEU A 13 5.27 5.40 0.28
CA LEU A 13 6.66 5.04 0.58
C LEU A 13 6.86 3.52 0.48
N PHE A 14 5.93 2.71 1.00
CA PHE A 14 5.99 1.25 0.93
C PHE A 14 5.96 0.73 -0.52
N ILE A 15 5.08 1.28 -1.36
CA ILE A 15 4.98 0.91 -2.78
C ILE A 15 6.24 1.32 -3.54
N VAL A 16 6.70 2.56 -3.37
CA VAL A 16 7.90 3.07 -4.06
C VAL A 16 9.14 2.27 -3.65
N THR A 17 9.26 1.91 -2.37
CA THR A 17 10.40 1.12 -1.87
C THR A 17 10.35 -0.31 -2.40
N GLY A 18 9.18 -0.97 -2.39
CA GLY A 18 9.03 -2.33 -2.94
C GLY A 18 9.27 -2.41 -4.45
N ALA A 19 8.75 -1.45 -5.21
CA ALA A 19 8.97 -1.36 -6.66
C ALA A 19 10.44 -1.03 -6.98
N GLY A 20 11.05 -0.11 -6.23
CA GLY A 20 12.46 0.24 -6.37
C GLY A 20 13.40 -0.93 -6.10
N LEU A 21 13.09 -1.76 -5.10
CA LEU A 21 13.86 -2.97 -4.79
C LEU A 21 13.81 -3.98 -5.94
N LEU A 22 12.62 -4.20 -6.52
CA LEU A 22 12.44 -5.09 -7.67
C LEU A 22 13.18 -4.59 -8.91
N VAL A 23 13.13 -3.28 -9.20
CA VAL A 23 13.85 -2.69 -10.33
C VAL A 23 15.36 -2.76 -10.12
N TYR A 24 15.85 -2.47 -8.91
CA TYR A 24 17.27 -2.57 -8.56
C TYR A 24 17.81 -3.98 -8.78
N GLU A 25 16.99 -4.99 -8.48
CA GLU A 25 17.37 -6.36 -8.64
C GLU A 25 17.29 -6.85 -10.08
N LEU A 26 16.30 -6.37 -10.84
CA LEU A 26 16.24 -6.61 -12.29
C LEU A 26 17.47 -6.05 -13.02
N ALA A 27 18.04 -4.95 -12.52
CA ALA A 27 19.24 -4.32 -13.05
C ALA A 27 20.54 -5.03 -12.64
N LYS A 28 20.51 -5.95 -11.66
CA LYS A 28 21.70 -6.69 -11.24
C LYS A 28 21.92 -7.93 -12.12
N PRO A 29 23.17 -8.18 -12.57
CA PRO A 29 23.50 -9.36 -13.36
C PRO A 29 23.47 -10.66 -12.54
N SER A 30 23.66 -10.57 -11.22
CA SER A 30 23.50 -11.70 -10.30
C SER A 30 22.05 -11.76 -9.82
N LYS A 31 21.21 -12.57 -10.47
CA LYS A 31 19.85 -12.84 -9.99
C LYS A 31 19.90 -13.53 -8.64
N ASN A 32 19.60 -12.79 -7.58
CA ASN A 32 19.57 -13.31 -6.23
C ASN A 32 18.12 -13.58 -5.85
N TYR A 33 17.56 -14.70 -6.29
CA TYR A 33 16.12 -15.02 -6.19
C TYR A 33 15.46 -14.72 -4.81
N TYR A 34 16.24 -14.77 -3.73
CA TYR A 34 15.84 -14.34 -2.40
C TYR A 34 15.46 -12.86 -2.30
N PHE A 35 16.29 -11.96 -2.83
CA PHE A 35 15.98 -10.53 -2.85
C PHE A 35 14.72 -10.27 -3.69
N GLN A 36 14.53 -11.02 -4.79
CA GLN A 36 13.41 -10.81 -5.71
C GLN A 36 12.11 -11.24 -5.04
N ALA A 37 12.14 -12.37 -4.34
CA ALA A 37 11.03 -12.86 -3.55
C ALA A 37 10.69 -11.92 -2.38
N ILE A 38 11.70 -11.35 -1.72
CA ILE A 38 11.51 -10.37 -0.64
C ILE A 38 10.89 -9.08 -1.20
N GLY A 39 11.42 -8.54 -2.29
CA GLY A 39 10.90 -7.34 -2.95
C GLY A 39 9.46 -7.52 -3.42
N LEU A 40 9.13 -8.69 -4.01
CA LEU A 40 7.79 -9.01 -4.46
C LEU A 40 6.80 -9.17 -3.29
N SER A 41 7.22 -9.86 -2.22
CA SER A 41 6.39 -10.06 -1.02
C SER A 41 6.09 -8.71 -0.34
N LEU A 42 7.10 -7.84 -0.23
CA LEU A 42 6.98 -6.52 0.36
C LEU A 42 6.08 -5.61 -0.48
N LEU A 43 6.19 -5.68 -1.82
CA LEU A 43 5.32 -4.97 -2.75
C LEU A 43 3.86 -5.41 -2.56
N MET A 44 3.59 -6.72 -2.52
CA MET A 44 2.23 -7.25 -2.36
C MET A 44 1.61 -6.89 -1.02
N ILE A 45 2.39 -6.90 0.07
CA ILE A 45 1.93 -6.44 1.39
C ILE A 45 1.62 -4.94 1.36
N GLY A 46 2.48 -4.12 0.74
CA GLY A 46 2.25 -2.69 0.57
C GLY A 46 0.97 -2.40 -0.22
N LEU A 47 0.75 -3.14 -1.31
CA LEU A 47 -0.44 -3.04 -2.14
C LEU A 47 -1.70 -3.49 -1.40
N PHE A 48 -1.61 -4.57 -0.63
CA PHE A 48 -2.71 -5.08 0.20
C PHE A 48 -3.11 -4.08 1.28
N LEU A 49 -2.14 -3.50 2.00
CA LEU A 49 -2.39 -2.45 2.98
C LEU A 49 -3.02 -1.22 2.31
N VAL A 50 -2.57 -0.86 1.11
CA VAL A 50 -3.21 0.23 0.33
C VAL A 50 -4.66 -0.09 0.05
N ASN A 51 -4.92 -1.27 -0.50
CA ASN A 51 -6.26 -1.71 -0.88
C ASN A 51 -7.22 -1.77 0.32
N ILE A 52 -6.78 -2.29 1.47
CA ILE A 52 -7.65 -2.52 2.64
C ILE A 52 -8.09 -1.24 3.35
N SER A 53 -7.36 -0.14 3.22
CA SER A 53 -7.74 1.14 3.85
C SER A 53 -8.16 2.17 2.83
N ILE A 54 -8.47 1.76 1.60
CA ILE A 54 -9.50 2.46 0.85
C ILE A 54 -10.79 2.07 1.57
N PRO A 55 -11.38 2.94 2.42
CA PRO A 55 -12.65 2.62 3.03
C PRO A 55 -13.61 2.30 1.88
N HIS A 56 -14.25 1.14 1.93
CA HIS A 56 -15.39 0.87 1.07
C HIS A 56 -16.32 2.08 1.21
N LYS A 57 -16.62 2.74 0.09
CA LYS A 57 -17.65 3.79 0.02
C LYS A 57 -19.04 3.16 0.15
N ASN A 58 -19.22 2.32 1.16
CA ASN A 58 -20.43 1.64 1.60
C ASN A 58 -20.26 1.66 3.14
N GLN A 59 -20.88 2.48 3.99
CA GLN A 59 -22.16 3.18 3.94
C GLN A 59 -22.03 4.34 4.95
N ASP A 60 -22.04 5.59 4.48
CA ASP A 60 -22.25 6.78 5.32
C ASP A 60 -23.55 7.49 4.88
N ASP A 61 -24.57 6.68 4.54
CA ASP A 61 -25.89 7.19 4.12
C ASP A 61 -26.97 6.94 5.18
N ASN A 62 -26.60 6.67 6.45
CA ASN A 62 -27.56 6.52 7.55
C ASN A 62 -27.34 7.54 8.67
N GLN A 63 -27.26 8.82 8.30
CA GLN A 63 -27.65 9.89 9.22
C GLN A 63 -28.41 10.97 8.46
N SER A 64 -29.74 10.79 8.31
CA SER A 64 -30.72 11.86 8.53
C SER A 64 -32.15 11.36 8.28
N ASN A 65 -33.04 11.74 9.20
CA ASN A 65 -34.49 11.88 9.03
C ASN A 65 -35.40 10.71 9.42
N SER A 66 -35.72 10.61 10.71
CA SER A 66 -37.09 10.37 11.16
C SER A 66 -37.29 11.10 12.49
N GLU A 67 -37.89 12.28 12.37
CA GLU A 67 -38.72 12.90 13.40
C GLU A 67 -39.92 11.99 13.66
N GLU A 68 -40.07 11.49 14.90
CA GLU A 68 -41.31 11.34 15.68
C GLU A 68 -41.04 10.52 16.96
#